data_AF-A0A353ZQG0-F1
#
_entry.id   AF-A0A353ZQG0-F1
#
_cell.length_a   1.000
_cell.length_b   1.000
_cell.length_c   1.000
_cell.angle_alpha   90.00
_cell.angle_beta   90.00
_cell.angle_gamma   90.00
#
_symmetry.space_group_name_H-M   'P 1'
#
loop_
_entity.id
_entity.type
_entity.pdbx_description
1 polymer ?
#
loop_
_entity_poly.entity_id
_entity_poly.type
_entity_poly.pdbx_seq_one_letter_code
_entity_poly.pdbx_strand_id
1 'polypeptide(L)'
;VASVYNAGGLVGAVCHGPAGLLNVELENGLRLVEGRKVAAFTNDEEVAAGKDKVIPFFLADRLEEQGATHVSAGVFEEKVVVDDRLVTGQNPASAAGVAKEMEKLFAEVIHQEKAEEQHETETLRAEKDAQKNAKKAAAEAEH
;
A
#
# COMPACT_ATOMS: atom_id res chain seq x y z
N VAL A 1 -2.37 -1.69 12.01
CA VAL A 1 -1.64 -1.39 10.76
C VAL A 1 -1.00 -2.64 10.19
N ALA A 2 -0.10 -3.32 10.91
CA ALA A 2 0.52 -4.57 10.47
C ALA A 2 -0.48 -5.62 9.94
N SER A 3 -1.54 -5.92 10.70
CA SER A 3 -2.57 -6.87 10.27
C SER A 3 -3.25 -6.49 8.95
N VAL A 4 -3.54 -5.20 8.74
CA VAL A 4 -4.12 -4.70 7.48
C VAL A 4 -3.13 -4.88 6.34
N TYR A 5 -1.87 -4.50 6.53
CA TYR A 5 -0.86 -4.58 5.49
C TYR A 5 -0.46 -6.02 5.15
N ASN A 6 -0.38 -6.93 6.12
CA ASN A 6 -0.10 -8.35 5.88
C ASN A 6 -1.26 -9.04 5.14
N ALA A 7 -2.50 -8.62 5.41
CA ALA A 7 -3.69 -9.11 4.71
C ALA A 7 -3.90 -8.49 3.31
N GLY A 8 -2.88 -7.87 2.72
CA GLY A 8 -2.97 -7.26 1.39
C GLY A 8 -3.66 -5.89 1.34
N GLY A 9 -4.07 -5.32 2.49
CA GLY A 9 -4.75 -4.02 2.56
C GLY A 9 -3.84 -2.80 2.35
N LEU A 10 -4.46 -1.65 2.11
CA LEU A 10 -3.76 -0.38 1.92
C LEU A 10 -3.53 0.37 3.24
N VAL A 11 -2.42 1.10 3.33
CA VAL A 11 -2.08 1.97 4.47
C VAL A 11 -1.84 3.39 3.96
N GLY A 12 -2.58 4.35 4.54
CA GLY A 12 -2.47 5.77 4.24
C GLY A 12 -2.03 6.58 5.46
N ALA A 13 -1.14 7.56 5.27
CA ALA A 13 -0.76 8.51 6.32
C ALA A 13 -0.41 9.89 5.74
N VAL A 14 -0.64 10.97 6.48
CA VAL A 14 -0.33 12.34 6.01
C VAL A 14 0.15 13.22 7.15
N CYS A 15 0.99 14.22 6.86
CA CYS A 15 1.52 15.17 7.86
C CYS A 15 2.36 14.45 8.91
N HIS A 16 1.96 14.49 10.19
CA HIS A 16 2.57 13.69 11.27
C HIS A 16 2.03 12.26 11.37
N GLY A 17 1.03 11.88 10.57
CA GLY A 17 0.47 10.53 10.51
C GLY A 17 1.52 9.41 10.36
N PRO A 18 2.59 9.57 9.54
CA PRO A 18 3.66 8.60 9.43
C PRO A 18 4.38 8.26 10.75
N ALA A 19 4.27 9.10 11.79
CA ALA A 19 4.77 8.77 13.13
C ALA A 19 4.13 7.48 13.68
N GLY A 20 2.86 7.20 13.33
CA GLY A 20 2.17 5.97 13.69
C GLY A 20 2.71 4.71 12.97
N LEU A 21 3.61 4.86 12.01
CA LEU A 21 4.18 3.78 11.22
C LEU A 21 5.58 3.34 11.70
N LEU A 22 6.26 4.16 12.51
CA LEU A 22 7.65 3.94 12.93
C LEU A 22 7.89 2.59 13.62
N ASN A 23 6.90 2.09 14.37
CA ASN A 23 7.02 0.84 15.13
C ASN A 23 6.12 -0.27 14.58
N VAL A 24 5.66 -0.14 13.34
CA VAL A 24 4.85 -1.19 12.71
C VAL A 24 5.80 -2.26 12.17
N GLU A 25 5.85 -3.41 12.83
CA GLU A 25 6.59 -4.59 12.40
C GLU A 25 5.69 -5.52 11.56
N LEU A 26 6.22 -6.02 10.45
CA LEU A 26 5.55 -6.96 9.55
C LEU A 26 5.89 -8.41 9.91
N GLU A 27 5.14 -9.37 9.37
CA GLU A 27 5.35 -10.81 9.64
C GLU A 27 6.73 -11.34 9.21
N ASN A 28 7.39 -10.63 8.29
CA ASN A 28 8.76 -10.94 7.86
C ASN A 28 9.84 -10.39 8.81
N GLY A 29 9.47 -9.75 9.92
CA GLY A 29 10.38 -9.16 10.91
C GLY A 29 10.97 -7.80 10.53
N LEU A 30 10.59 -7.23 9.37
CA LEU A 30 11.00 -5.89 8.96
C LEU A 30 9.99 -4.84 9.43
N ARG A 31 10.43 -3.59 9.59
CA ARG A 31 9.49 -2.49 9.81
C ARG A 31 8.80 -2.10 8.51
N LEU A 32 7.54 -1.68 8.59
CA LEU A 32 6.75 -1.28 7.43
C LEU A 32 7.42 -0.20 6.57
N VAL A 33 8.16 0.73 7.20
CA VAL A 33 8.82 1.86 6.52
C VAL A 33 10.25 1.55 6.07
N GLU A 34 10.83 0.42 6.48
CA GLU A 34 12.22 0.08 6.19
C GLU A 34 12.43 -0.19 4.69
N GLY A 35 13.38 0.51 4.08
CA GLY A 35 13.68 0.43 2.65
C GLY A 35 12.65 1.12 1.73
N ARG A 36 11.68 1.84 2.29
CA ARG A 36 10.54 2.41 1.55
C ARG A 36 10.70 3.91 1.34
N LYS A 37 10.09 4.43 0.27
CA LYS A 37 9.94 5.88 0.08
C LYS A 37 8.70 6.37 0.83
N VAL A 38 8.83 7.46 1.57
CA VAL A 38 7.73 8.05 2.34
C VAL A 38 7.75 9.57 2.26
N ALA A 39 6.57 10.21 2.28
CA ALA A 39 6.40 11.61 2.58
C ALA A 39 5.86 11.78 4.00
N ALA A 40 6.28 12.85 4.66
CA ALA A 40 5.87 13.21 6.02
C ALA A 40 6.16 14.70 6.23
N PHE A 41 5.62 15.29 7.29
CA PHE A 41 5.89 16.68 7.65
C PHE A 41 7.41 16.90 7.76
N THR A 42 7.91 17.90 7.05
CA THR A 42 9.35 18.16 6.94
C THR A 42 9.87 18.89 8.17
N ASN A 43 11.17 18.79 8.41
CA ASN A 43 11.83 19.55 9.47
C ASN A 43 11.71 21.06 9.23
N ASP A 44 11.79 21.50 7.98
CA ASP A 44 11.62 22.91 7.60
C ASP A 44 10.20 23.41 7.90
N GLU A 45 9.17 22.58 7.70
CA GLU A 45 7.79 22.92 8.09
C GLU A 45 7.63 22.99 9.61
N GLU A 46 8.31 22.14 10.38
CA GLU A 46 8.30 22.17 11.85
C GLU A 46 8.98 23.44 12.40
N VAL A 47 10.11 23.85 11.79
CA VAL A 47 10.79 25.11 12.08
C VAL A 47 9.91 26.30 11.70
N ALA A 48 9.30 26.28 10.51
CA ALA A 48 8.39 27.33 10.05
C ALA A 48 7.14 27.44 10.95
N ALA A 49 6.68 26.33 11.54
CA ALA A 49 5.60 26.31 12.53
C ALA A 49 6.03 26.75 13.94
N GLY A 50 7.33 26.96 14.18
CA GLY A 50 7.88 27.36 15.48
C GLY A 50 7.76 26.28 16.56
N LYS A 51 7.82 25.01 16.15
CA LYS A 51 7.57 23.85 17.03
C LYS A 51 8.81 22.98 17.25
N ASP A 52 9.91 23.26 16.55
CA ASP A 52 11.20 22.57 16.62
C ASP A 52 11.78 22.47 18.05
N LYS A 53 11.36 23.34 18.97
CA LYS A 53 11.80 23.32 20.38
C LYS A 53 10.92 22.52 21.34
N VAL A 54 9.75 22.05 20.89
CA VAL A 54 8.77 21.36 21.74
C VAL A 54 8.45 19.94 21.26
N ILE A 55 8.77 19.62 20.02
CA ILE A 55 8.64 18.25 19.51
C ILE A 55 9.66 17.32 20.17
N PRO A 56 9.30 16.04 20.40
CA PRO A 56 10.22 15.07 20.99
C PRO A 56 11.31 14.60 20.02
N PHE A 57 11.05 14.70 18.71
CA PHE A 57 11.97 14.37 17.62
C PHE A 57 11.42 14.92 16.30
N PHE A 58 12.29 15.09 15.32
CA PHE A 58 11.93 15.40 13.95
C PHE A 58 11.46 14.14 13.21
N LEU A 59 10.24 14.17 12.67
CA LEU A 59 9.65 12.97 12.07
C LEU A 59 10.40 12.50 10.82
N ALA A 60 10.86 13.41 9.96
CA ALA A 60 11.64 13.07 8.78
C ALA A 60 12.92 12.32 9.16
N ASP A 61 13.71 12.88 10.09
CA ASP A 61 14.94 12.24 10.60
C ASP A 61 14.65 10.86 11.18
N ARG A 62 13.60 10.75 12.00
CA ARG A 62 13.26 9.49 12.65
C ARG A 62 12.83 8.39 11.67
N LEU A 63 12.20 8.77 10.55
CA LEU A 63 11.87 7.84 9.46
C LEU A 63 13.14 7.38 8.74
N GLU A 64 14.06 8.29 8.44
CA GLU A 64 15.34 7.96 7.79
C GLU A 64 16.23 7.08 8.67
N GLU A 65 16.28 7.34 9.98
CA GLU A 65 16.96 6.48 10.97
C GLU A 65 16.42 5.03 10.98
N GLN A 66 15.17 4.82 10.55
CA GLN A 66 14.55 3.50 10.42
C GLN A 66 14.67 2.91 9.02
N GLY A 67 15.50 3.50 8.15
CA GLY A 67 15.80 3.01 6.82
C GLY A 67 14.78 3.43 5.76
N ALA A 68 13.86 4.35 6.07
CA ALA A 68 13.02 4.95 5.04
C ALA A 68 13.81 6.00 4.24
N THR A 69 13.35 6.30 3.03
CA THR A 69 13.81 7.47 2.26
C THR A 69 12.72 8.54 2.31
N HIS A 70 12.97 9.65 3.01
CA HIS A 70 12.01 10.76 3.04
C HIS A 70 12.06 11.53 1.72
N VAL A 71 10.90 11.72 1.09
CA VAL A 71 10.76 12.43 -0.17
C VAL A 71 9.82 13.61 0.04
N SER A 72 10.37 14.82 -0.05
CA SER A 72 9.66 16.07 0.18
C SER A 72 9.50 16.91 -1.09
N ALA A 73 8.59 17.89 -1.02
CA ALA A 73 8.51 19.05 -1.89
C ALA A 73 8.85 20.32 -1.07
N GLY A 74 8.60 21.51 -1.64
CA GLY A 74 8.76 22.76 -0.90
C GLY A 74 7.92 22.80 0.38
N VAL A 75 8.28 23.71 1.28
CA VAL A 75 7.57 23.94 2.54
C VAL A 75 6.10 24.26 2.27
N PHE A 76 5.19 23.48 2.87
CA PHE A 76 3.74 23.54 2.69
C PHE A 76 3.22 23.25 1.27
N GLU A 77 4.08 22.75 0.36
CA GLU A 77 3.65 22.29 -0.96
C GLU A 77 3.07 20.87 -0.92
N GLU A 78 2.18 20.57 -1.85
CA GLU A 78 1.63 19.21 -1.99
C GLU A 78 2.73 18.20 -2.37
N LYS A 79 2.81 17.11 -1.62
CA LYS A 79 3.65 15.95 -1.94
C LYS A 79 3.00 14.67 -1.48
N VAL A 80 2.72 13.80 -2.44
CA VAL A 80 2.25 12.43 -2.22
C VAL A 80 3.32 11.45 -2.70
N VAL A 81 3.53 10.39 -1.93
CA VAL A 81 4.40 9.27 -2.26
C VAL A 81 3.60 7.98 -2.17
N VAL A 82 3.62 7.22 -3.25
CA VAL A 82 3.05 5.87 -3.33
C VAL A 82 4.22 4.89 -3.44
N ASP A 83 4.32 3.97 -2.49
CA ASP A 83 5.27 2.85 -2.49
C ASP A 83 4.48 1.57 -2.25
N ASP A 84 4.17 0.85 -3.33
CA ASP A 84 3.28 -0.31 -3.30
C ASP A 84 1.93 0.05 -2.64
N ARG A 85 1.55 -0.62 -1.54
CA ARG A 85 0.29 -0.38 -0.81
C ARG A 85 0.42 0.65 0.33
N LEU A 86 1.56 1.34 0.43
CA LEU A 86 1.80 2.40 1.39
C LEU A 86 1.72 3.76 0.67
N VAL A 87 0.72 4.57 1.03
CA VAL A 87 0.52 5.91 0.50
C VAL A 87 0.75 6.94 1.60
N THR A 88 1.65 7.88 1.36
CA THR A 88 2.02 8.90 2.36
C THR A 88 2.01 10.30 1.78
N GLY A 89 1.72 11.31 2.61
CA GLY A 89 1.66 12.71 2.21
C GLY A 89 2.38 13.65 3.17
N GLN A 90 3.02 14.69 2.64
CA GLN A 90 3.88 15.59 3.42
C GLN A 90 3.12 16.41 4.46
N ASN A 91 1.99 17.01 4.09
CA ASN A 91 1.33 18.04 4.90
C ASN A 91 -0.19 18.09 4.58
N PRO A 92 -0.99 18.98 5.20
CA PRO A 92 -2.42 19.07 4.92
C PRO A 92 -2.79 19.27 3.45
N ALA A 93 -1.96 19.98 2.66
CA ALA A 93 -2.19 20.15 1.22
C ALA A 93 -2.15 18.81 0.46
N SER A 94 -1.47 17.81 1.03
CA SER A 94 -1.31 16.47 0.43
C SER A 94 -2.45 15.51 0.75
N ALA A 95 -3.38 15.86 1.64
CA ALA A 95 -4.42 14.94 2.12
C ALA A 95 -5.36 14.46 1.00
N ALA A 96 -5.78 15.37 0.11
CA ALA A 96 -6.64 15.02 -1.02
C ALA A 96 -5.93 14.10 -2.02
N GLY A 97 -4.64 14.37 -2.29
CA GLY A 97 -3.82 13.53 -3.15
C GLY A 97 -3.62 12.12 -2.58
N VAL A 98 -3.34 11.99 -1.28
CA VAL A 98 -3.26 10.68 -0.59
C VAL A 98 -4.56 9.89 -0.77
N ALA A 99 -5.71 10.52 -0.49
CA ALA A 99 -7.01 9.85 -0.64
C ALA A 99 -7.26 9.38 -2.08
N LYS A 100 -6.92 10.22 -3.06
CA LYS A 100 -7.08 9.90 -4.49
C LYS A 100 -6.20 8.74 -4.94
N GLU A 101 -4.94 8.68 -4.50
CA GLU A 101 -4.07 7.55 -4.84
C GLU A 101 -4.54 6.25 -4.17
N MET A 102 -5.01 6.32 -2.92
CA MET A 102 -5.60 5.15 -2.25
C MET A 102 -6.86 4.65 -2.97
N GLU A 103 -7.74 5.55 -3.41
CA GLU A 103 -8.94 5.19 -4.18
C GLU A 103 -8.59 4.42 -5.47
N LYS A 104 -7.58 4.89 -6.21
CA LYS A 104 -7.11 4.20 -7.43
C LYS A 104 -6.61 2.79 -7.12
N LEU A 105 -5.77 2.66 -6.08
CA LEU A 105 -5.22 1.36 -5.70
C LEU A 105 -6.32 0.40 -5.24
N PHE A 106 -7.32 0.87 -4.50
CA PHE A 106 -8.49 0.04 -4.16
C PHE A 106 -9.23 -0.46 -5.40
N ALA A 107 -9.42 0.40 -6.40
CA ALA A 107 -10.06 -0.02 -7.65
C ALA A 107 -9.24 -1.11 -8.36
N GLU A 108 -7.91 -0.96 -8.41
CA GLU A 108 -7.01 -1.96 -9.01
C GLU A 108 -7.08 -3.31 -8.29
N VAL A 109 -7.05 -3.34 -6.96
CA VAL A 109 -7.18 -4.58 -6.18
C VAL A 109 -8.52 -5.28 -6.46
N ILE A 110 -9.63 -4.54 -6.43
CA ILE A 110 -10.96 -5.10 -6.69
C ILE A 110 -11.05 -5.68 -8.12
N HIS A 111 -10.40 -5.04 -9.08
CA HIS A 111 -10.36 -5.54 -10.46
C HIS A 111 -9.51 -6.80 -10.60
N GLN A 112 -8.38 -6.88 -9.89
CA GLN A 112 -7.52 -8.08 -9.87
C GLN A 112 -8.23 -9.27 -9.23
N GLU A 113 -8.81 -9.11 -8.05
CA GLU A 113 -9.56 -10.18 -7.36
C GLU A 113 -10.69 -10.75 -8.24
N LYS A 114 -11.44 -9.87 -8.91
CA LYS A 114 -12.50 -10.30 -9.85
C LYS A 114 -11.96 -11.03 -11.07
N ALA A 115 -10.82 -10.59 -11.61
CA ALA A 115 -10.20 -11.23 -12.75
C ALA A 115 -9.67 -12.64 -12.38
N GLU A 116 -9.09 -12.79 -11.20
CA GLU A 116 -8.63 -14.08 -10.67
C GLU A 116 -9.80 -15.05 -10.44
N GLU A 117 -10.89 -14.59 -9.81
CA GLU A 117 -12.10 -15.40 -9.59
C GLU A 117 -12.74 -15.86 -10.91
N GLN A 118 -12.79 -14.97 -11.91
CA GLN A 118 -13.27 -15.29 -13.25
C GLN A 118 -12.38 -16.32 -13.93
N HIS A 119 -11.06 -16.15 -13.86
CA HIS A 119 -10.10 -17.07 -14.46
C HIS A 119 -10.19 -18.48 -13.83
N GLU A 120 -10.30 -18.57 -12.50
CA GLU A 120 -10.49 -19.85 -11.80
C GLU A 120 -11.80 -20.53 -12.21
N THR A 121 -12.89 -19.77 -12.28
CA THR A 121 -14.20 -20.26 -12.71
C THR A 121 -14.17 -20.80 -14.15
N GLU A 122 -13.54 -20.08 -15.07
CA GLU A 122 -13.39 -20.49 -16.47
C GLU A 122 -12.53 -21.75 -16.61
N THR A 123 -11.42 -21.83 -15.86
CA THR A 123 -10.55 -23.00 -15.83
C THR A 123 -11.30 -24.24 -15.33
N LEU A 124 -12.03 -24.13 -14.23
CA LEU A 124 -12.86 -25.21 -13.69
C LEU A 124 -13.96 -25.67 -14.66
N ARG A 125 -14.56 -24.74 -15.42
CA ARG A 125 -15.55 -25.08 -16.46
C ARG A 125 -14.89 -25.86 -17.60
N ALA A 126 -13.76 -25.38 -18.11
CA ALA A 126 -13.03 -26.03 -19.20
C ALA A 126 -12.59 -27.45 -18.82
N GLU A 127 -12.09 -27.65 -17.59
CA GLU A 127 -11.72 -28.98 -17.08
C GLU A 127 -12.92 -29.94 -17.01
N LYS A 128 -14.07 -29.47 -16.51
CA LYS A 128 -15.29 -30.29 -16.45
C LYS A 128 -15.79 -30.68 -17.84
N ASP A 129 -15.75 -29.76 -18.79
CA ASP A 129 -16.17 -30.03 -20.17
C ASP A 129 -15.22 -31.04 -20.84
N ALA A 130 -13.91 -30.90 -20.64
CA ALA A 130 -12.91 -31.85 -21.14
C ALA A 130 -13.13 -33.27 -20.55
N GLN A 131 -13.38 -33.37 -19.24
CA GLN A 131 -13.67 -34.65 -18.59
C GLN A 131 -14.97 -35.29 -19.10
N LYS A 132 -16.03 -34.50 -19.31
CA LYS A 132 -17.30 -34.99 -19.84
C LYS A 132 -17.13 -35.51 -21.27
N ASN A 133 -16.40 -34.79 -22.11
CA ASN A 133 -16.12 -35.19 -23.49
C ASN A 133 -15.29 -36.47 -23.54
N ALA A 134 -14.26 -36.60 -22.69
CA ALA A 134 -13.44 -37.81 -22.60
C ALA A 134 -14.27 -39.03 -22.17
N LYS A 135 -15.14 -38.88 -21.16
CA LYS A 135 -16.05 -39.96 -20.74
C LYS A 135 -17.03 -40.38 -21.84
N LYS A 136 -17.58 -39.41 -22.58
CA LYS A 136 -18.47 -39.70 -23.71
C LYS A 136 -17.74 -40.49 -24.81
N ALA A 137 -16.54 -40.05 -25.19
CA ALA A 137 -15.73 -40.74 -26.21
C ALA A 137 -15.36 -42.17 -25.79
N ALA A 138 -15.04 -42.40 -24.52
CA ALA A 138 -14.76 -43.74 -24.00
C ALA A 138 -15.98 -44.66 -24.09
N ALA A 139 -17.17 -44.16 -23.71
CA ALA A 139 -18.42 -44.94 -23.80
C ALA A 139 -18.83 -45.27 -25.24
N GLU A 140 -18.53 -44.39 -26.20
CA GLU A 140 -18.78 -44.63 -27.63
C GLU A 140 -17.79 -45.64 -28.24
N ALA A 141 -16.59 -45.80 -27.68
CA ALA A 141 -15.59 -46.75 -28.16
C ALA A 141 -15.79 -48.19 -27.66
N GLU A 142 -16.58 -48.40 -26.61
CA GLU A 142 -16.92 -49.74 -26.06
C GLU A 142 -18.12 -50.41 -26.74
N HIS A 143 -18.75 -49.74 -27.72
CA HIS A 143 -19.98 -50.19 -28.37
C HIS A 143 -19.80 -50.53 -29.86
#